data_AF-A0A1C3KKX9-F1
#
_entry.id   AF-A0A1C3KKX9-F1
#
_cell.length_a   1.000
_cell.length_b   1.000
_cell.length_c   1.000
_cell.angle_alpha   90.00
_cell.angle_beta   90.00
_cell.angle_gamma   90.00
#
_symmetry.space_group_name_H-M   'P 1'
#
loop_
_entity.id
_entity.type
_entity.pdbx_description
1 polymer ?
#
loop_
_entity_poly.entity_id
_entity_poly.type
_entity_poly.pdbx_seq_one_letter_code
_entity_poly.pdbx_strand_id
1 'polypeptide(L)'
;MKATFLFSSISCALFILSSVNAQCYRSSNTCGKGTPPLCKRRDENGHITHQYLQQKLIDVYEKEHKKKKEWENWFDKQKKIITEDLEYKKNQWLQESEHSWEEYIVKLEEKWMHPGLGFETEYKCKLYPQCGKWPGKKWLLWFKKKGLDYLKKDYQKWLKSRLTDYNKLMKKTLLQHNTKYQEEWCTLPGKAEVADYWNKWYMWGLQSDVNYPLISRKYCLWLGRTTGEKNEWTKFIQGSGKTYMGEKCPSLQDFLSEKNDFFRHWLVDFFKKWVECRQWKVWLQERKDLINARKDKKAN
;
A
#
# COMPACT_ATOMS: atom_id res chain seq x y z
N MET A 1 -32.06 -11.16 8.39
CA MET A 1 -31.58 -10.02 7.60
C MET A 1 -30.05 -10.05 7.60
N LYS A 2 -29.45 -10.42 6.46
CA LYS A 2 -28.00 -10.37 6.26
C LYS A 2 -27.62 -8.90 6.11
N ALA A 3 -26.96 -8.33 7.11
CA ALA A 3 -26.38 -6.99 7.00
C ALA A 3 -25.10 -7.10 6.17
N THR A 4 -25.22 -6.82 4.87
CA THR A 4 -24.08 -6.61 3.98
C THR A 4 -23.33 -5.36 4.43
N PHE A 5 -22.19 -5.56 5.10
CA PHE A 5 -21.22 -4.51 5.36
C PHE A 5 -20.53 -4.15 4.05
N LEU A 6 -21.06 -3.16 3.35
CA LEU A 6 -20.40 -2.57 2.19
C LEU A 6 -19.35 -1.58 2.68
N PHE A 7 -18.09 -1.98 2.65
CA PHE A 7 -16.97 -1.04 2.74
C PHE A 7 -16.84 -0.35 1.39
N SER A 8 -17.05 0.97 1.36
CA SER A 8 -16.89 1.74 0.12
C SER A 8 -15.43 1.73 -0.30
N SER A 9 -15.18 1.22 -1.50
CA SER A 9 -13.93 1.23 -2.23
C SER A 9 -13.26 2.61 -2.19
N ILE A 10 -12.14 2.71 -1.48
CA ILE A 10 -11.27 3.89 -1.54
C ILE A 10 -10.56 3.86 -2.89
N SER A 11 -10.91 4.84 -3.72
CA SER A 11 -10.36 5.09 -5.05
C SER A 11 -8.82 5.13 -5.02
N CYS A 12 -8.18 4.15 -5.66
CA CYS A 12 -6.78 4.22 -6.02
C CYS A 12 -6.66 5.19 -7.20
N ALA A 13 -6.33 6.45 -6.93
CA ALA A 13 -5.88 7.37 -7.97
C ALA A 13 -4.60 6.78 -8.60
N LEU A 14 -4.74 6.28 -9.83
CA LEU A 14 -3.68 5.68 -10.63
C LEU A 14 -2.75 6.79 -11.12
N PHE A 15 -1.45 6.62 -10.87
CA PHE A 15 -0.41 7.42 -11.50
C PHE A 15 -0.49 7.24 -13.02
N ILE A 16 -0.88 8.30 -13.73
CA ILE A 16 -0.79 8.38 -15.18
C ILE A 16 0.64 8.77 -15.52
N LEU A 17 1.38 7.86 -16.18
CA LEU A 17 2.56 8.23 -16.95
C LEU A 17 2.42 7.64 -18.35
N SER A 18 2.45 8.56 -19.33
CA SER A 18 2.29 8.34 -20.75
C SER A 18 3.30 7.32 -21.29
N SER A 19 2.78 6.26 -21.91
CA SER A 19 3.55 5.35 -22.75
C SER A 19 3.71 5.96 -24.14
N VAL A 20 4.92 6.37 -24.50
CA VAL A 20 5.24 6.66 -25.90
C VAL A 20 5.58 5.33 -26.57
N ASN A 21 4.68 4.85 -27.45
CA ASN A 21 4.92 3.70 -28.30
C ASN A 21 5.90 4.10 -29.42
N ALA A 22 7.05 3.44 -29.47
CA ALA A 22 7.90 3.44 -30.66
C ALA A 22 7.97 2.01 -31.21
N GLN A 23 7.32 1.77 -32.35
CA GLN A 23 7.45 0.52 -33.10
C GLN A 23 8.87 0.40 -33.65
N CYS A 24 9.58 -0.65 -33.26
CA CYS A 24 10.89 -0.99 -33.80
C CYS A 24 10.82 -2.35 -34.50
N TYR A 25 11.09 -2.32 -35.82
CA TYR A 25 11.17 -3.51 -36.66
C TYR A 25 12.20 -4.52 -36.12
N ARG A 26 11.80 -5.80 -36.08
CA ARG A 26 12.66 -6.96 -35.89
C ARG A 26 13.19 -7.40 -37.25
N SER A 27 14.50 -7.53 -37.37
CA SER A 27 15.14 -8.31 -38.43
C SER A 27 15.88 -9.46 -37.75
N SER A 28 15.52 -10.68 -38.12
CA SER A 28 16.25 -11.91 -37.79
C SER A 28 17.39 -12.09 -38.79
N ASN A 29 18.56 -12.55 -38.33
CA ASN A 29 19.23 -13.69 -38.95
C ASN A 29 20.45 -14.19 -38.15
N THR A 30 20.68 -15.48 -38.36
CA THR A 30 21.63 -16.43 -37.75
C THR A 30 23.08 -16.19 -38.15
N CYS A 31 24.02 -16.52 -37.25
CA CYS A 31 25.46 -16.28 -37.39
C CYS A 31 26.24 -17.59 -37.66
N GLY A 32 27.12 -17.59 -38.65
CA GLY A 32 28.14 -18.62 -38.90
C GLY A 32 29.53 -18.11 -38.50
N LYS A 33 30.34 -18.96 -37.86
CA LYS A 33 31.64 -18.61 -37.24
C LYS A 33 32.77 -18.44 -38.26
N GLY A 34 33.62 -17.44 -38.02
CA GLY A 34 35.01 -17.41 -38.48
C GLY A 34 35.34 -16.44 -39.62
N THR A 35 35.20 -15.13 -39.40
CA THR A 35 35.78 -14.11 -40.30
C THR A 35 36.61 -13.08 -39.52
N PRO A 36 37.77 -12.65 -40.05
CA PRO A 36 38.62 -11.64 -39.43
C PRO A 36 37.88 -10.30 -39.25
N PRO A 37 38.31 -9.40 -38.35
CA PRO A 37 37.61 -8.16 -38.11
C PRO A 37 37.56 -7.32 -39.39
N LEU A 38 36.34 -7.08 -39.88
CA LEU A 38 36.09 -6.22 -41.04
C LEU A 38 36.60 -4.82 -40.71
N CYS A 39 37.61 -4.36 -41.45
CA CYS A 39 38.06 -2.97 -41.43
C CYS A 39 36.88 -2.04 -41.77
N LYS A 40 36.93 -0.77 -41.34
CA LYS A 40 35.90 0.26 -41.57
C LYS A 40 35.80 0.62 -43.07
N ARG A 41 35.43 -0.34 -43.92
CA ARG A 41 35.20 -0.14 -45.35
C ARG A 41 33.87 0.59 -45.52
N ARG A 42 33.94 1.68 -46.28
CA ARG A 42 32.78 2.43 -46.76
C ARG A 42 32.35 1.85 -48.10
N ASP A 43 31.06 1.93 -48.40
CA ASP A 43 30.60 1.66 -49.77
C ASP A 43 30.93 2.83 -50.69
N GLU A 44 30.61 2.69 -51.98
CA GLU A 44 30.85 3.68 -53.03
C GLU A 44 30.16 5.03 -52.75
N ASN A 45 29.12 5.03 -51.90
CA ASN A 45 28.36 6.21 -51.48
C ASN A 45 28.87 6.81 -50.15
N GLY A 46 29.96 6.29 -49.60
CA GLY A 46 30.54 6.75 -48.34
C GLY A 46 29.80 6.28 -47.08
N HIS A 47 28.82 5.39 -47.21
CA HIS A 47 28.09 4.82 -46.08
C HIS A 47 28.83 3.64 -45.46
N ILE A 48 28.45 3.30 -44.24
CA ILE A 48 28.95 2.11 -43.55
C ILE A 48 28.43 0.87 -44.29
N THR A 49 29.34 -0.04 -44.65
CA THR A 49 28.95 -1.32 -45.27
C THR A 49 28.02 -2.12 -44.35
N HIS A 50 27.02 -2.75 -44.95
CA HIS A 50 26.03 -3.56 -44.23
C HIS A 50 26.66 -4.62 -43.32
N GLN A 51 27.72 -5.30 -43.78
CA GLN A 51 28.45 -6.30 -42.99
C GLN A 51 29.13 -5.71 -41.75
N TYR A 52 29.77 -4.53 -41.88
CA TYR A 52 30.37 -3.84 -40.72
C TYR A 52 29.30 -3.41 -39.72
N LEU A 53 28.15 -2.90 -40.20
CA LEU A 53 27.03 -2.51 -39.36
C LEU A 53 26.48 -3.71 -38.59
N GLN A 54 26.28 -4.86 -39.25
CA GLN A 54 25.84 -6.09 -38.62
C GLN A 54 26.81 -6.57 -37.53
N GLN A 55 28.11 -6.60 -37.81
CA GLN A 55 29.10 -7.00 -36.81
C GLN A 55 29.09 -6.08 -35.58
N LYS A 56 29.02 -4.76 -35.79
CA LYS A 56 28.94 -3.80 -34.68
C LYS A 56 27.64 -3.89 -33.91
N LEU A 57 26.54 -4.27 -34.56
CA LEU A 57 25.27 -4.52 -33.89
C LEU A 57 25.34 -5.77 -33.02
N ILE A 58 26.00 -6.84 -33.44
CA ILE A 58 26.21 -8.04 -32.61
C ILE A 58 26.88 -7.66 -31.28
N ASP A 59 28.00 -6.92 -31.33
CA ASP A 59 28.70 -6.46 -30.12
C ASP A 59 27.79 -5.60 -29.21
N VAL A 60 26.91 -4.79 -29.81
CA VAL A 60 25.94 -3.97 -29.07
C VAL A 60 24.87 -4.84 -28.41
N TYR A 61 24.33 -5.81 -29.13
CA TYR A 61 23.32 -6.73 -28.62
C TYR A 61 23.84 -7.56 -27.45
N GLU A 62 25.06 -8.08 -27.54
CA GLU A 62 25.69 -8.83 -26.44
C GLU A 62 25.85 -7.96 -25.18
N LYS A 63 26.26 -6.70 -25.34
CA LYS A 63 26.36 -5.75 -24.22
C LYS A 63 25.01 -5.43 -23.60
N GLU A 64 23.97 -5.20 -24.41
CA GLU A 64 22.62 -4.93 -23.89
C GLU A 64 22.00 -6.17 -23.23
N HIS A 65 22.30 -7.37 -23.74
CA HIS A 65 21.89 -8.63 -23.10
C HIS A 65 22.56 -8.79 -21.72
N LYS A 66 23.85 -8.47 -21.60
CA LYS A 66 24.54 -8.49 -20.30
C LYS A 66 23.89 -7.52 -19.30
N LYS A 67 23.61 -6.28 -19.71
CA LYS A 67 22.91 -5.29 -18.86
C LYS A 67 21.53 -5.76 -18.44
N LYS A 68 20.78 -6.39 -19.36
CA LYS A 68 19.48 -6.97 -19.04
C LYS A 68 19.60 -8.08 -17.99
N LYS A 69 20.59 -8.96 -18.10
CA LYS A 69 20.84 -10.00 -17.10
C LYS A 69 21.25 -9.43 -15.74
N GLU A 70 22.04 -8.35 -15.73
CA GLU A 70 22.39 -7.61 -14.51
C GLU A 70 21.13 -7.05 -13.83
N TRP A 71 20.21 -6.46 -14.60
CA TRP A 71 18.90 -6.02 -14.11
C TRP A 71 18.09 -7.18 -13.54
N GLU A 72 17.92 -8.28 -14.29
CA GLU A 72 17.11 -9.43 -13.86
C GLU A 72 17.62 -9.99 -12.51
N ASN A 73 18.94 -10.19 -12.39
CA ASN A 73 19.55 -10.66 -11.15
C ASN A 73 19.36 -9.69 -9.98
N TRP A 74 19.57 -8.38 -10.22
CA TRP A 74 19.38 -7.36 -9.19
C TRP A 74 17.91 -7.30 -8.77
N PHE A 75 16.99 -7.26 -9.73
CA PHE A 75 15.56 -7.12 -9.51
C PHE A 75 14.98 -8.33 -8.79
N ASP A 76 15.38 -9.55 -9.13
CA ASP A 76 14.93 -10.76 -8.42
C ASP A 76 15.40 -10.78 -6.96
N LYS A 77 16.63 -10.32 -6.69
CA LYS A 77 17.10 -10.13 -5.32
C LYS A 77 16.23 -9.12 -4.56
N GLN A 78 15.89 -8.00 -5.19
CA GLN A 78 15.05 -6.97 -4.57
C GLN A 78 13.62 -7.47 -4.34
N LYS A 79 13.02 -8.22 -5.27
CA LYS A 79 11.69 -8.82 -5.07
C LYS A 79 11.66 -9.65 -3.80
N LYS A 80 12.69 -10.46 -3.57
CA LYS A 80 12.80 -11.30 -2.37
C LYS A 80 12.89 -10.44 -1.11
N ILE A 81 13.83 -9.49 -1.06
CA ILE A 81 14.02 -8.58 0.08
C ILE A 81 12.73 -7.83 0.43
N ILE A 82 12.06 -7.28 -0.58
CA ILE A 82 10.84 -6.49 -0.38
C ILE A 82 9.70 -7.36 0.11
N THR A 83 9.52 -8.55 -0.47
CA THR A 83 8.47 -9.49 -0.07
C THR A 83 8.67 -9.95 1.37
N GLU A 84 9.90 -10.27 1.76
CA GLU A 84 10.26 -10.67 3.12
C GLU A 84 10.02 -9.53 4.13
N ASP A 85 10.42 -8.29 3.83
CA ASP A 85 10.16 -7.13 4.70
C ASP A 85 8.67 -6.81 4.85
N LEU A 86 7.89 -6.91 3.77
CA LEU A 86 6.44 -6.72 3.81
C LEU A 86 5.76 -7.79 4.66
N GLU A 87 6.16 -9.04 4.49
CA GLU A 87 5.63 -10.17 5.26
C GLU A 87 5.98 -10.04 6.74
N TYR A 88 7.22 -9.68 7.06
CA TYR A 88 7.67 -9.41 8.42
C TYR A 88 6.83 -8.32 9.09
N LYS A 89 6.69 -7.15 8.45
CA LYS A 89 5.92 -6.02 8.99
C LYS A 89 4.43 -6.32 9.12
N LYS A 90 3.87 -7.12 8.20
CA LYS A 90 2.49 -7.58 8.28
C LYS A 90 2.29 -8.43 9.52
N ASN A 91 3.16 -9.40 9.74
CA ASN A 91 3.06 -10.32 10.87
C ASN A 91 3.30 -9.60 12.20
N GLN A 92 4.25 -8.68 12.26
CA GLN A 92 4.44 -7.80 13.41
C GLN A 92 3.18 -6.97 13.71
N TRP A 93 2.60 -6.34 12.69
CA TRP A 93 1.39 -5.54 12.88
C TRP A 93 0.19 -6.38 13.34
N LEU A 94 0.05 -7.62 12.86
CA LEU A 94 -0.99 -8.54 13.31
C LEU A 94 -0.83 -8.86 14.80
N GLN A 95 0.38 -9.20 15.24
CA GLN A 95 0.67 -9.47 16.66
C GLN A 95 0.39 -8.25 17.55
N GLU A 96 0.83 -7.06 17.14
CA GLU A 96 0.54 -5.81 17.87
C GLU A 96 -0.96 -5.51 17.90
N SER A 97 -1.69 -5.90 16.85
CA SER A 97 -3.13 -5.70 16.76
C SER A 97 -3.92 -6.66 17.65
N GLU A 98 -3.43 -7.88 17.87
CA GLU A 98 -3.98 -8.81 18.85
C GLU A 98 -3.90 -8.23 20.26
N HIS A 99 -2.72 -7.74 20.66
CA HIS A 99 -2.57 -7.12 21.98
C HIS A 99 -3.43 -5.85 22.11
N SER A 100 -3.44 -5.00 21.08
CA SER A 100 -4.30 -3.82 21.05
C SER A 100 -5.80 -4.16 21.09
N TRP A 101 -6.20 -5.34 20.62
CA TRP A 101 -7.58 -5.80 20.65
C TRP A 101 -8.02 -6.15 22.06
N GLU A 102 -7.20 -6.90 22.80
CA GLU A 102 -7.46 -7.27 24.20
C GLU A 102 -7.65 -6.02 25.06
N GLU A 103 -6.73 -5.07 24.97
CA GLU A 103 -6.86 -3.80 25.68
C GLU A 103 -8.11 -3.02 25.28
N TYR A 104 -8.43 -3.02 23.98
CA TYR A 104 -9.58 -2.31 23.46
C TYR A 104 -10.89 -2.85 24.04
N ILE A 105 -11.07 -4.18 24.08
CA ILE A 105 -12.28 -4.79 24.64
C ILE A 105 -12.43 -4.47 26.13
N VAL A 106 -11.35 -4.56 26.92
CA VAL A 106 -11.38 -4.20 28.34
C VAL A 106 -11.76 -2.74 28.54
N LYS A 107 -11.10 -1.81 27.84
CA LYS A 107 -11.39 -0.37 27.92
C LYS A 107 -12.82 -0.04 27.46
N LEU A 108 -13.32 -0.74 26.43
CA LEU A 108 -14.69 -0.57 25.94
C LEU A 108 -15.69 -1.05 26.99
N GLU A 109 -15.47 -2.22 27.58
CA GLU A 109 -16.31 -2.77 28.64
C GLU A 109 -16.36 -1.82 29.84
N GLU A 110 -15.20 -1.39 30.35
CA GLU A 110 -15.08 -0.48 31.48
C GLU A 110 -15.82 0.84 31.22
N LYS A 111 -15.61 1.45 30.05
CA LYS A 111 -16.30 2.69 29.63
C LYS A 111 -17.82 2.56 29.68
N TRP A 112 -18.35 1.40 29.29
CA TRP A 112 -19.79 1.15 29.24
C TRP A 112 -20.36 0.62 30.56
N MET A 113 -19.53 0.07 31.45
CA MET A 113 -19.91 -0.23 32.82
C MET A 113 -19.92 1.04 33.68
N HIS A 114 -18.97 1.96 33.46
CA HIS A 114 -18.74 3.14 34.28
C HIS A 114 -18.66 4.43 33.42
N PRO A 115 -19.79 4.93 32.90
CA PRO A 115 -19.80 6.05 31.98
C PRO A 115 -19.44 7.37 32.68
N GLY A 116 -18.33 7.97 32.24
CA GLY A 116 -17.89 9.29 32.72
C GLY A 116 -18.80 10.45 32.30
N LEU A 117 -18.48 11.66 32.77
CA LEU A 117 -19.31 12.85 32.51
C LEU A 117 -19.50 13.17 31.02
N GLY A 118 -18.51 12.85 30.19
CA GLY A 118 -18.47 13.12 28.75
C GLY A 118 -19.30 12.18 27.87
N PHE A 119 -19.89 11.11 28.42
CA PHE A 119 -20.62 10.08 27.66
C PHE A 119 -21.70 10.67 26.73
N GLU A 120 -22.53 11.57 27.24
CA GLU A 120 -23.62 12.19 26.47
C GLU A 120 -23.12 13.05 25.31
N THR A 121 -21.99 13.74 25.50
CA THR A 121 -21.35 14.55 24.47
C THR A 121 -20.76 13.67 23.38
N GLU A 122 -20.08 12.59 23.77
CA GLU A 122 -19.44 11.65 22.86
C GLU A 122 -20.46 10.99 21.92
N TYR A 123 -21.56 10.49 22.47
CA TYR A 123 -22.60 9.81 21.69
C TYR A 123 -23.71 10.73 21.20
N LYS A 124 -23.60 12.04 21.48
CA LYS A 124 -24.62 13.07 21.20
C LYS A 124 -26.02 12.62 21.66
N CYS A 125 -26.10 12.04 22.86
CA CYS A 125 -27.32 11.50 23.42
C CYS A 125 -27.77 12.34 24.62
N LYS A 126 -29.06 12.70 24.68
CA LYS A 126 -29.66 13.39 25.84
C LYS A 126 -30.31 12.35 26.73
N LEU A 127 -29.50 11.66 27.53
CA LEU A 127 -29.94 10.59 28.42
C LEU A 127 -30.35 11.16 29.78
N TYR A 128 -29.52 12.02 30.35
CA TYR A 128 -29.74 12.72 31.60
C TYR A 128 -30.34 14.11 31.33
N PRO A 129 -31.18 14.63 32.25
CA PRO A 129 -31.68 13.99 33.48
C PRO A 129 -32.85 13.01 33.23
N GLN A 130 -33.32 12.90 31.99
CA GLN A 130 -34.57 12.22 31.62
C GLN A 130 -34.64 10.78 32.11
N CYS A 131 -33.50 10.07 32.14
CA CYS A 131 -33.39 8.68 32.55
C CYS A 131 -33.49 8.43 34.06
N GLY A 132 -33.43 9.47 34.89
CA GLY A 132 -33.38 9.35 36.36
C GLY A 132 -34.59 8.65 36.99
N LYS A 133 -35.76 8.73 36.34
CA LYS A 133 -37.02 8.08 36.77
C LYS A 133 -37.44 6.92 35.86
N TRP A 134 -36.57 6.46 34.95
CA TRP A 134 -36.94 5.41 34.01
C TRP A 134 -37.08 4.05 34.72
N PRO A 135 -38.17 3.31 34.47
CA PRO A 135 -38.24 1.92 34.89
C PRO A 135 -37.25 1.07 34.10
N GLY A 136 -36.84 -0.08 34.66
CA GLY A 136 -35.87 -0.99 34.01
C GLY A 136 -36.25 -1.35 32.57
N LYS A 137 -37.54 -1.58 32.28
CA LYS A 137 -38.03 -1.85 30.91
C LYS A 137 -37.68 -0.74 29.90
N LYS A 138 -37.68 0.53 30.32
CA LYS A 138 -37.33 1.67 29.47
C LYS A 138 -35.82 1.75 29.24
N TRP A 139 -35.02 1.42 30.26
CA TRP A 139 -33.57 1.24 30.12
C TRP A 139 -33.20 0.14 29.14
N LEU A 140 -33.85 -1.03 29.24
CA LEU A 140 -33.66 -2.14 28.30
C LEU A 140 -33.98 -1.74 26.86
N LEU A 141 -35.12 -1.05 26.66
CA LEU A 141 -35.52 -0.59 25.33
C LEU A 141 -34.52 0.42 24.75
N TRP A 142 -34.04 1.35 25.58
CA TRP A 142 -33.03 2.32 25.17
C TRP A 142 -31.71 1.64 24.80
N PHE A 143 -31.23 0.71 25.63
CA PHE A 143 -29.96 0.04 25.39
C PHE A 143 -30.02 -0.79 24.11
N LYS A 144 -31.09 -1.55 23.90
CA LYS A 144 -31.30 -2.33 22.66
C LYS A 144 -31.36 -1.44 21.42
N LYS A 145 -32.00 -0.26 21.50
CA LYS A 145 -32.19 0.63 20.33
C LYS A 145 -31.02 1.58 20.07
N LYS A 146 -30.30 2.01 21.10
CA LYS A 146 -29.25 3.05 20.99
C LYS A 146 -27.91 2.57 21.52
N GLY A 147 -27.90 1.93 22.69
CA GLY A 147 -26.68 1.43 23.33
C GLY A 147 -25.89 0.49 22.42
N LEU A 148 -26.55 -0.52 21.86
CA LEU A 148 -25.93 -1.47 20.93
C LEU A 148 -25.40 -0.81 19.66
N ASP A 149 -26.12 0.20 19.13
CA ASP A 149 -25.67 0.91 17.92
C ASP A 149 -24.45 1.79 18.20
N TYR A 150 -24.37 2.39 19.38
CA TYR A 150 -23.18 3.13 19.81
C TYR A 150 -21.97 2.21 20.02
N LEU A 151 -22.14 1.05 20.66
CA LEU A 151 -21.08 0.03 20.78
C LEU A 151 -20.57 -0.42 19.40
N LYS A 152 -21.48 -0.70 18.46
CA LYS A 152 -21.10 -1.05 17.08
C LYS A 152 -20.31 0.06 16.40
N LYS A 153 -20.68 1.33 16.61
CA LYS A 153 -19.96 2.48 16.05
C LYS A 153 -18.56 2.62 16.64
N ASP A 154 -18.40 2.42 17.94
CA ASP A 154 -17.09 2.43 18.60
C ASP A 154 -16.18 1.35 18.03
N TYR A 155 -16.71 0.14 17.83
CA TYR A 155 -15.99 -0.96 17.21
C TYR A 155 -15.59 -0.65 15.77
N GLN A 156 -16.52 -0.16 14.96
CA GLN A 156 -16.22 0.25 13.58
C GLN A 156 -15.16 1.35 13.52
N LYS A 157 -15.19 2.29 14.46
CA LYS A 157 -14.20 3.36 14.55
C LYS A 157 -12.81 2.79 14.89
N TRP A 158 -12.73 1.89 15.86
CA TRP A 158 -11.47 1.22 16.21
C TRP A 158 -10.92 0.44 15.01
N LEU A 159 -11.76 -0.40 14.38
CA LEU A 159 -11.38 -1.22 13.23
C LEU A 159 -10.87 -0.36 12.06
N LYS A 160 -11.60 0.72 11.74
CA LYS A 160 -11.20 1.67 10.69
C LYS A 160 -9.86 2.34 11.00
N SER A 161 -9.62 2.70 12.27
CA SER A 161 -8.34 3.28 12.68
C SER A 161 -7.21 2.28 12.45
N ARG A 162 -7.36 1.05 12.95
CA ARG A 162 -6.35 -0.01 12.78
C ARG A 162 -6.04 -0.27 11.32
N LEU A 163 -7.05 -0.44 10.47
CA LEU A 163 -6.85 -0.64 9.03
C LEU A 163 -6.18 0.54 8.33
N THR A 164 -6.49 1.77 8.76
CA THR A 164 -5.83 2.97 8.24
C THR A 164 -4.34 2.96 8.59
N ASP A 165 -3.99 2.56 9.81
CA ASP A 165 -2.61 2.51 10.27
C ASP A 165 -1.81 1.40 9.55
N TYR A 166 -2.43 0.22 9.35
CA TYR A 166 -1.85 -0.85 8.54
C TYR A 166 -1.52 -0.40 7.11
N ASN A 167 -2.50 0.19 6.42
CA ASN A 167 -2.30 0.66 5.05
C ASN A 167 -1.23 1.75 4.97
N LYS A 168 -1.14 2.65 5.96
CA LYS A 168 -0.05 3.64 6.06
C LYS A 168 1.31 2.97 6.23
N LEU A 169 1.43 1.96 7.09
CA LEU A 169 2.67 1.21 7.32
C LEU A 169 3.16 0.53 6.03
N MET A 170 2.26 -0.17 5.34
CA MET A 170 2.57 -0.86 4.08
C MET A 170 2.96 0.12 2.98
N LYS A 171 2.19 1.22 2.82
CA LYS A 171 2.50 2.28 1.85
C LYS A 171 3.86 2.92 2.13
N LYS A 172 4.16 3.25 3.40
CA LYS A 172 5.44 3.82 3.81
C LYS A 172 6.59 2.86 3.48
N THR A 173 6.41 1.57 3.74
CA THR A 173 7.42 0.54 3.44
C THR A 173 7.71 0.44 1.96
N LEU A 174 6.68 0.35 1.11
CA LEU A 174 6.86 0.32 -0.34
C LEU A 174 7.52 1.60 -0.86
N LEU A 175 7.17 2.76 -0.30
CA LEU A 175 7.80 4.03 -0.66
C LEU A 175 9.29 4.03 -0.32
N GLN A 176 9.68 3.52 0.84
CA GLN A 176 11.09 3.40 1.24
C GLN A 176 11.87 2.52 0.26
N HIS A 177 11.32 1.37 -0.14
CA HIS A 177 11.95 0.51 -1.14
C HIS A 177 12.02 1.17 -2.52
N ASN A 178 11.00 1.94 -2.90
CA ASN A 178 11.03 2.71 -4.13
C ASN A 178 12.10 3.81 -4.12
N THR A 179 12.32 4.48 -2.98
CA THR A 179 13.43 5.41 -2.80
C THR A 179 14.78 4.71 -2.91
N LYS A 180 14.95 3.55 -2.27
CA LYS A 180 16.17 2.73 -2.42
C LYS A 180 16.43 2.32 -3.87
N TYR A 181 15.40 1.96 -4.63
CA TYR A 181 15.56 1.72 -6.07
C TYR A 181 16.10 2.94 -6.83
N GLN A 182 15.61 4.13 -6.50
CA GLN A 182 16.12 5.36 -7.12
C GLN A 182 17.61 5.58 -6.80
N GLU A 183 18.01 5.33 -5.55
CA GLU A 183 19.37 5.54 -5.04
C GLU A 183 20.38 4.43 -5.42
N GLU A 184 19.92 3.18 -5.53
CA GLU A 184 20.80 2.04 -5.80
C GLU A 184 20.87 1.70 -7.28
N TRP A 185 19.76 1.84 -8.02
CA TRP A 185 19.71 1.43 -9.42
C TRP A 185 19.74 2.61 -10.40
N CYS A 186 18.99 3.68 -10.14
CA CYS A 186 18.87 4.78 -11.09
C CYS A 186 20.09 5.73 -11.06
N THR A 187 20.75 5.86 -9.91
CA THR A 187 21.94 6.71 -9.71
C THR A 187 23.26 5.96 -9.82
N LEU A 188 23.26 4.73 -10.37
CA LEU A 188 24.51 4.02 -10.65
C LEU A 188 25.46 4.89 -11.49
N PRO A 189 26.77 4.90 -11.18
CA PRO A 189 27.75 5.69 -11.92
C PRO A 189 27.62 5.48 -13.44
N GLY A 190 27.63 6.57 -14.20
CA GLY A 190 27.50 6.57 -15.65
C GLY A 190 26.06 6.49 -16.19
N LYS A 191 25.03 6.15 -15.40
CA LYS A 191 23.64 6.13 -15.93
C LYS A 191 23.13 7.52 -16.28
N ALA A 192 23.43 8.52 -15.45
CA ALA A 192 23.04 9.92 -15.70
C ALA A 192 23.72 10.47 -16.96
N GLU A 193 25.03 10.21 -17.13
CA GLU A 193 25.81 10.61 -18.30
C GLU A 193 25.30 9.93 -19.57
N VAL A 194 24.99 8.63 -19.50
CA VAL A 194 24.40 7.89 -20.62
C VAL A 194 23.01 8.42 -20.97
N ALA A 195 22.18 8.75 -19.98
CA ALA A 195 20.86 9.33 -20.22
C ALA A 195 20.96 10.73 -20.86
N ASP A 196 21.85 11.58 -20.35
CA ASP A 196 22.11 12.91 -20.92
C ASP A 196 22.61 12.82 -22.37
N TYR A 197 23.56 11.91 -22.64
CA TYR A 197 24.03 11.63 -24.00
C TYR A 197 22.87 11.25 -24.93
N TRP A 198 22.04 10.29 -24.54
CA TRP A 198 20.94 9.83 -25.38
C TRP A 198 19.85 10.89 -25.56
N ASN A 199 19.57 11.71 -24.54
CA ASN A 199 18.64 12.83 -24.64
C ASN A 199 19.16 13.89 -25.62
N LYS A 200 20.44 14.26 -25.53
CA LYS A 200 21.09 15.18 -26.48
C LYS A 200 21.09 14.64 -27.90
N TRP A 201 21.40 13.36 -28.07
CA TRP A 201 21.36 12.71 -29.39
C TRP A 201 19.94 12.66 -29.97
N TYR A 202 18.92 12.39 -29.14
CA TYR A 202 17.53 12.40 -29.60
C TYR A 202 17.09 13.79 -30.09
N MET A 203 17.53 14.86 -29.41
CA MET A 203 17.16 16.24 -29.76
C MET A 203 17.96 16.82 -30.93
N TRP A 204 19.25 16.50 -31.01
CA TRP A 204 20.20 17.19 -31.91
C TRP A 204 20.93 16.26 -32.88
N GLY A 205 20.60 14.96 -32.88
CA GLY A 205 21.24 13.97 -33.73
C GLY A 205 20.98 14.24 -35.21
N LEU A 206 22.06 14.43 -35.97
CA LEU A 206 21.98 14.66 -37.41
C LEU A 206 21.70 13.35 -38.15
N GLN A 207 20.60 13.30 -38.90
CA GLN A 207 20.29 12.16 -39.78
C GLN A 207 21.34 11.95 -40.88
N SER A 208 22.08 13.01 -41.23
CA SER A 208 23.19 12.98 -42.18
C SER A 208 24.48 12.39 -41.61
N ASP A 209 24.54 12.03 -40.32
CA ASP A 209 25.70 11.32 -39.75
C ASP A 209 25.81 9.93 -40.40
N VAL A 210 26.98 9.62 -40.94
CA VAL A 210 27.32 8.33 -41.55
C VAL A 210 27.09 7.15 -40.58
N ASN A 211 27.19 7.37 -39.26
CA ASN A 211 26.93 6.37 -38.23
C ASN A 211 25.49 6.38 -37.71
N TYR A 212 24.61 7.24 -38.25
CA TYR A 212 23.24 7.41 -37.77
C TYR A 212 22.48 6.08 -37.61
N PRO A 213 22.51 5.12 -38.58
CA PRO A 213 21.79 3.86 -38.42
C PRO A 213 22.26 3.02 -37.22
N LEU A 214 23.57 3.04 -36.93
CA LEU A 214 24.14 2.32 -35.79
C LEU A 214 23.81 3.02 -34.46
N ILE A 215 23.92 4.35 -34.41
CA ILE A 215 23.64 5.13 -33.20
C ILE A 215 22.14 5.08 -32.87
N SER A 216 21.28 5.22 -33.87
CA SER A 216 19.83 5.09 -33.74
C SER A 216 19.42 3.73 -33.18
N ARG A 217 20.04 2.64 -33.67
CA ARG A 217 19.75 1.31 -33.12
C ARG A 217 20.18 1.17 -31.66
N LYS A 218 21.35 1.70 -31.28
CA LYS A 218 21.81 1.73 -29.89
C LYS A 218 20.86 2.52 -28.99
N TYR A 219 20.38 3.67 -29.46
CA TYR A 219 19.39 4.48 -28.75
C TYR A 219 18.10 3.68 -28.51
N CYS A 220 17.53 3.04 -29.53
CA CYS A 220 16.31 2.24 -29.38
C CYS A 220 16.48 1.10 -28.36
N LEU A 221 17.63 0.43 -28.36
CA LEU A 221 17.91 -0.64 -27.39
C LEU A 221 18.03 -0.10 -25.97
N TRP A 222 18.75 1.01 -25.79
CA TRP A 222 18.85 1.69 -24.50
C TRP A 222 17.47 2.13 -23.99
N LEU A 223 16.67 2.80 -24.83
CA LEU A 223 15.34 3.29 -24.48
C LEU A 223 14.38 2.15 -24.12
N GLY A 224 14.37 1.09 -24.93
CA GLY A 224 13.56 -0.09 -24.70
C GLY A 224 13.91 -0.78 -23.38
N ARG A 225 15.20 -0.91 -23.08
CA ARG A 225 15.65 -1.48 -21.81
C ARG A 225 15.28 -0.60 -20.62
N THR A 226 15.63 0.69 -20.61
CA THR A 226 15.34 1.58 -19.45
C THR A 226 13.84 1.73 -19.18
N THR A 227 13.03 1.80 -20.24
CA THR A 227 11.57 1.82 -20.13
C THR A 227 11.03 0.49 -19.60
N GLY A 228 11.57 -0.63 -20.08
CA GLY A 228 11.22 -1.97 -19.61
C GLY A 228 11.52 -2.15 -18.11
N GLU A 229 12.75 -1.84 -17.68
CA GLU A 229 13.19 -1.90 -16.28
C GLU A 229 12.26 -1.07 -15.37
N LYS A 230 11.98 0.18 -15.76
CA LYS A 230 11.06 1.07 -15.01
C LYS A 230 9.65 0.50 -14.91
N ASN A 231 9.14 -0.07 -16.00
CA ASN A 231 7.80 -0.65 -16.04
C ASN A 231 7.70 -1.91 -15.19
N GLU A 232 8.70 -2.78 -15.23
CA GLU A 232 8.77 -3.98 -14.40
C GLU A 232 8.80 -3.63 -12.91
N TRP A 233 9.65 -2.68 -12.52
CA TRP A 233 9.68 -2.17 -11.15
C TRP A 233 8.34 -1.59 -10.70
N THR A 234 7.76 -0.72 -11.52
CA THR A 234 6.48 -0.07 -11.21
C THR A 234 5.35 -1.08 -11.04
N LYS A 235 5.28 -2.07 -11.95
CA LYS A 235 4.29 -3.15 -11.88
C LYS A 235 4.48 -3.98 -10.62
N PHE A 236 5.73 -4.28 -10.25
CA PHE A 236 6.01 -5.02 -9.02
C PHE A 236 5.57 -4.25 -7.78
N ILE A 237 5.95 -2.99 -7.61
CA ILE A 237 5.53 -2.18 -6.45
C ILE A 237 4.00 -2.04 -6.36
N GLN A 238 3.32 -1.81 -7.50
CA GLN A 238 1.86 -1.76 -7.55
C GLN A 238 1.21 -3.11 -7.24
N GLY A 239 1.80 -4.21 -7.74
CA GLY A 239 1.36 -5.58 -7.47
C GLY A 239 1.48 -5.90 -5.99
N SER A 240 2.64 -5.67 -5.39
CA SER A 240 2.88 -5.84 -3.95
C SER A 240 1.92 -4.98 -3.13
N GLY A 241 1.67 -3.75 -3.54
CA GLY A 241 0.67 -2.91 -2.87
C GLY A 241 -0.74 -3.49 -2.92
N LYS A 242 -1.15 -4.12 -4.02
CA LYS A 242 -2.44 -4.80 -4.13
C LYS A 242 -2.50 -6.08 -3.29
N THR A 243 -1.39 -6.79 -3.14
CA THR A 243 -1.34 -8.05 -2.37
C THR A 243 -1.35 -7.79 -0.86
N TYR A 244 -0.61 -6.78 -0.42
CA TYR A 244 -0.38 -6.50 1.00
C TYR A 244 -1.22 -5.35 1.56
N MET A 245 -2.13 -4.74 0.79
CA MET A 245 -3.01 -3.69 1.30
C MET A 245 -4.47 -3.94 0.92
N GLY A 246 -5.37 -3.45 1.77
CA GLY A 246 -6.82 -3.51 1.56
C GLY A 246 -7.40 -4.92 1.61
N GLU A 247 -8.52 -5.10 0.91
CA GLU A 247 -9.36 -6.31 0.98
C GLU A 247 -8.73 -7.58 0.39
N LYS A 248 -7.62 -7.41 -0.33
CA LYS A 248 -6.95 -8.51 -1.05
C LYS A 248 -5.91 -9.25 -0.21
N CYS A 249 -5.56 -8.75 0.97
CA CYS A 249 -4.63 -9.40 1.88
C CYS A 249 -5.37 -10.48 2.69
N PRO A 250 -5.16 -11.79 2.44
CA PRO A 250 -5.97 -12.84 3.05
C PRO A 250 -5.84 -12.88 4.57
N SER A 251 -4.62 -12.81 5.10
CA SER A 251 -4.39 -12.81 6.55
C SER A 251 -5.04 -11.61 7.25
N LEU A 252 -5.18 -10.47 6.55
CA LEU A 252 -5.91 -9.34 7.09
C LEU A 252 -7.42 -9.60 7.08
N GLN A 253 -7.95 -10.22 6.03
CA GLN A 253 -9.36 -10.64 5.99
C GLN A 253 -9.69 -11.64 7.09
N ASP A 254 -8.82 -12.61 7.33
CA ASP A 254 -8.99 -13.62 8.38
C ASP A 254 -9.04 -12.94 9.76
N PHE A 255 -8.07 -12.08 10.06
CA PHE A 255 -8.07 -11.27 11.29
C PHE A 255 -9.36 -10.46 11.45
N LEU A 256 -9.80 -9.76 10.39
CA LEU A 256 -11.03 -8.97 10.44
C LEU A 256 -12.27 -9.86 10.68
N SER A 257 -12.36 -11.00 10.01
CA SER A 257 -13.47 -11.94 10.17
C SER A 257 -13.54 -12.45 11.61
N GLU A 258 -12.40 -12.87 12.15
CA GLU A 258 -12.28 -13.36 13.52
C GLU A 258 -12.72 -12.30 14.54
N LYS A 259 -12.24 -11.06 14.42
CA LYS A 259 -12.62 -9.99 15.36
C LYS A 259 -14.09 -9.60 15.23
N ASN A 260 -14.66 -9.64 14.01
CA ASN A 260 -16.09 -9.39 13.80
C ASN A 260 -16.93 -10.47 14.48
N ASP A 261 -16.55 -11.73 14.34
CA ASP A 261 -17.24 -12.85 14.96
C ASP A 261 -17.12 -12.80 16.48
N PHE A 262 -15.93 -12.54 17.04
CA PHE A 262 -15.76 -12.32 18.47
C PHE A 262 -16.67 -11.20 18.96
N PHE A 263 -16.61 -10.02 18.32
CA PHE A 263 -17.36 -8.85 18.76
C PHE A 263 -18.87 -9.09 18.74
N ARG A 264 -19.37 -9.85 17.75
CA ARG A 264 -20.78 -10.23 17.67
C ARG A 264 -21.21 -11.06 18.88
N HIS A 265 -20.40 -12.03 19.30
CA HIS A 265 -20.69 -12.84 20.49
C HIS A 265 -20.55 -12.03 21.77
N TRP A 266 -19.44 -11.29 21.90
CA TRP A 266 -19.19 -10.41 23.04
C TRP A 266 -20.31 -9.40 23.25
N LEU A 267 -20.88 -8.79 22.20
CA LEU A 267 -22.02 -7.88 22.31
C LEU A 267 -23.25 -8.52 22.97
N VAL A 268 -23.52 -9.79 22.65
CA VAL A 268 -24.65 -10.52 23.21
C VAL A 268 -24.42 -10.78 24.69
N ASP A 269 -23.22 -11.23 25.05
CA ASP A 269 -22.89 -11.57 26.43
C ASP A 269 -22.72 -10.32 27.31
N PHE A 270 -22.12 -9.27 26.77
CA PHE A 270 -22.06 -7.96 27.41
C PHE A 270 -23.47 -7.42 27.68
N PHE A 271 -24.39 -7.53 26.71
CA PHE A 271 -25.77 -7.12 26.92
C PHE A 271 -26.45 -7.92 28.04
N LYS A 272 -26.31 -9.25 28.07
CA LYS A 272 -26.86 -10.09 29.15
C LYS A 272 -26.32 -9.65 30.51
N LYS A 273 -25.00 -9.52 30.64
CA LYS A 273 -24.32 -9.06 31.87
C LYS A 273 -24.84 -7.69 32.30
N TRP A 274 -24.92 -6.73 31.39
CA TRP A 274 -25.43 -5.38 31.65
C TRP A 274 -26.87 -5.40 32.19
N VAL A 275 -27.71 -6.32 31.69
CA VAL A 275 -29.09 -6.52 32.15
C VAL A 275 -29.16 -7.17 33.52
N GLU A 276 -28.44 -8.26 33.73
CA GLU A 276 -28.41 -9.03 34.97
C GLU A 276 -27.93 -8.18 36.16
N CYS A 277 -26.84 -7.43 35.95
CA CYS A 277 -26.31 -6.50 36.95
C CYS A 277 -27.17 -5.25 37.15
N ARG A 278 -28.22 -5.06 36.34
CA ARG A 278 -29.05 -3.84 36.30
C ARG A 278 -28.17 -2.57 36.23
N GLN A 279 -27.19 -2.58 35.32
CA GLN A 279 -26.06 -1.64 35.30
C GLN A 279 -26.48 -0.16 35.26
N TRP A 280 -27.67 0.14 34.72
CA TRP A 280 -28.24 1.49 34.76
C TRP A 280 -28.37 2.07 36.18
N LYS A 281 -28.49 1.24 37.23
CA LYS A 281 -28.48 1.72 38.62
C LYS A 281 -27.12 2.31 39.00
N VAL A 282 -26.04 1.63 38.62
CA VAL A 282 -24.66 2.09 38.82
C VAL A 282 -24.44 3.39 38.05
N TRP A 283 -24.84 3.44 36.78
CA TRP A 283 -24.79 4.66 35.97
C TRP A 283 -25.50 5.86 36.62
N LEU A 284 -26.68 5.65 37.22
CA LEU A 284 -27.42 6.71 37.90
C LEU A 284 -26.71 7.18 39.18
N GLN A 285 -26.11 6.25 39.93
CA GLN A 285 -25.41 6.56 41.18
C GLN A 285 -24.10 7.32 40.90
N GLU A 286 -23.23 6.77 40.06
CA GLU A 286 -21.95 7.40 39.70
C GLU A 286 -22.14 8.78 39.07
N ARG A 287 -23.19 8.97 38.26
CA ARG A 287 -23.52 10.28 37.70
C ARG A 287 -23.83 11.31 38.80
N LYS A 288 -24.56 10.91 39.85
CA LYS A 288 -24.84 11.80 40.99
C LYS A 288 -23.55 12.16 41.72
N ASP A 289 -22.71 11.17 41.98
CA ASP A 289 -21.45 11.34 42.70
C ASP A 289 -20.49 12.27 41.92
N LEU A 290 -20.38 12.07 40.59
CA LEU A 290 -19.59 12.93 39.71
C LEU A 290 -20.12 14.37 39.63
N ILE A 291 -21.44 14.58 39.67
CA ILE A 291 -22.04 15.92 39.70
C ILE A 291 -21.75 16.62 41.02
N ASN A 292 -21.88 15.91 42.15
CA ASN A 292 -21.62 16.45 43.48
C ASN A 292 -20.15 16.83 43.64
N ALA A 293 -19.22 15.93 43.30
CA ALA A 293 -17.79 16.21 43.35
C ALA A 293 -17.37 17.42 42.48
N ARG A 294 -18.07 17.67 41.36
CA ARG A 294 -17.83 18.84 40.52
C ARG A 294 -18.36 20.15 41.11
N LYS A 295 -19.41 20.09 41.93
CA LYS A 295 -19.94 21.26 42.65
C LYS A 295 -18.99 21.64 43.79
N ASP A 296 -18.51 20.65 44.54
CA ASP A 296 -17.59 20.87 45.66
C ASP A 296 -16.26 21.47 45.18
N LYS A 297 -15.73 21.01 44.04
CA LYS A 297 -14.54 21.60 43.39
C LYS A 297 -14.72 23.02 42.83
N LYS A 298 -15.94 23.52 42.71
CA LYS A 298 -16.23 24.90 42.28
C LYS A 298 -16.52 25.83 43.45
N ALA A 299 -16.75 25.28 44.64
CA ALA A 299 -17.03 26.01 45.86
C ALA A 299 -15.77 26.31 46.68
N ASN A 300 -14.69 25.55 46.46
CA ASN A 300 -13.31 25.82 46.89
C ASN A 300 -12.53 26.54 45.79
#